data_AF-A0A160P2H6-F1
#
_entry.id   AF-A0A160P2H6-F1
#
_cell.length_a   1.000
_cell.length_b   1.000
_cell.length_c   1.000
_cell.angle_alpha   90.00
_cell.angle_beta   90.00
_cell.angle_gamma   90.00
#
_symmetry.space_group_name_H-M   'P 1'
#
loop_
_entity.id
_entity.type
_entity.pdbx_description
1 polymer ?
#
loop_
_entity_poly.entity_id
_entity_poly.type
_entity_poly.pdbx_seq_one_letter_code
_entity_poly.pdbx_strand_id
1 'polypeptide(L)'
;MVPYAAGAYPEMGRQIKLMEFEEMPSTAYTEALFSGNLLDDPALVKRAQAAYDLLRAAALSPEASLTLLKSAAEEYRQCASTT
;
A
#
# COMPACT_ATOMS: atom_id res chain seq x y z
N MET A 1 3.65 2.79 -0.95
CA MET A 1 4.16 4.12 -1.36
C MET A 1 4.63 3.99 -2.78
N VAL A 2 4.05 4.77 -3.71
CA VAL A 2 4.44 4.73 -5.12
C VAL A 2 5.74 5.54 -5.32
N PRO A 3 6.71 5.06 -6.11
CA PRO A 3 7.96 5.76 -6.37
C PRO A 3 7.68 7.12 -7.02
N TYR A 4 8.44 8.14 -6.62
CA TYR A 4 8.32 9.49 -7.18
C TYR A 4 8.45 9.50 -8.72
N ALA A 5 9.32 8.63 -9.25
CA ALA A 5 9.56 8.49 -10.69
C ALA A 5 8.32 8.00 -11.47
N ALA A 6 7.31 7.41 -10.82
CA ALA A 6 6.07 6.99 -11.47
C ALA A 6 5.17 8.16 -11.88
N GLY A 7 5.47 9.39 -11.42
CA GLY A 7 4.67 10.57 -11.74
C GLY A 7 3.34 10.61 -10.99
N ALA A 8 2.36 11.33 -11.55
CA ALA A 8 1.03 11.45 -10.93
C ALA A 8 0.24 10.14 -11.05
N TYR A 9 -0.40 9.71 -9.96
CA TYR A 9 -1.21 8.50 -9.89
C TYR A 9 -2.58 8.77 -9.25
N PRO A 10 -3.60 7.94 -9.51
CA PRO A 10 -4.89 8.02 -8.82
C PRO A 10 -4.69 7.96 -7.30
N GLU A 11 -5.40 8.78 -6.54
CA GLU A 11 -5.25 8.94 -5.08
C GLU A 11 -3.99 9.70 -4.59
N MET A 12 -3.17 10.27 -5.49
CA MET A 12 -2.05 11.12 -5.07
C MET A 12 -2.54 12.33 -4.26
N GLY A 13 -1.96 12.54 -3.07
CA GLY A 13 -2.35 13.62 -2.16
C GLY A 13 -3.58 13.32 -1.29
N ARG A 14 -4.11 12.09 -1.37
CA ARG A 14 -5.18 11.59 -0.49
C ARG A 14 -4.61 10.56 0.49
N GLN A 15 -5.18 10.50 1.68
CA GLN A 15 -4.81 9.48 2.67
C GLN A 15 -5.97 8.53 2.87
N ILE A 16 -5.65 7.23 2.91
CA ILE A 16 -6.58 6.15 3.21
C ILE A 16 -5.95 5.31 4.32
N LYS A 17 -6.72 5.03 5.37
CA LYS A 17 -6.36 4.09 6.44
C LYS A 17 -7.46 3.04 6.55
N LEU A 18 -7.12 1.81 6.17
CA LEU A 18 -7.97 0.64 6.33
C LEU A 18 -7.82 0.11 7.75
N MET A 19 -8.95 -0.24 8.38
CA MET A 19 -9.00 -0.68 9.78
C MET A 19 -9.83 -1.96 9.85
N GLU A 20 -9.14 -3.06 10.13
CA GLU A 20 -9.72 -4.39 10.33
C GLU A 20 -9.85 -4.67 11.83
N PHE A 21 -10.95 -5.27 12.23
CA PHE A 21 -11.25 -5.59 13.63
C PHE A 21 -11.69 -7.04 13.74
N GLU A 22 -11.33 -7.72 14.81
CA GLU A 22 -11.66 -9.13 15.01
C GLU A 22 -13.16 -9.35 15.27
N GLU A 23 -13.78 -8.44 16.01
CA GLU A 23 -15.19 -8.56 16.45
C GLU A 23 -16.12 -7.54 15.79
N MET A 24 -15.61 -6.66 14.92
CA MET A 24 -16.39 -5.59 14.29
C MET A 24 -16.17 -5.55 12.77
N PRO A 25 -17.15 -5.05 12.00
CA PRO A 25 -16.95 -4.82 10.58
C PRO A 25 -15.76 -3.89 10.30
N SER A 26 -15.04 -4.18 9.22
CA SER A 26 -13.93 -3.35 8.75
C SER A 26 -14.43 -1.94 8.41
N THR A 27 -13.59 -0.94 8.67
CA THR A 27 -13.88 0.46 8.32
C THR A 27 -12.71 1.07 7.57
N ALA A 28 -12.97 2.17 6.87
CA ALA A 28 -11.92 2.92 6.18
C ALA A 28 -11.99 4.40 6.59
N TYR A 29 -10.88 4.96 7.03
CA TYR A 29 -10.74 6.40 7.21
C TYR A 29 -10.12 7.02 5.97
N THR A 30 -10.68 8.12 5.49
CA THR A 30 -10.15 8.90 4.39
C THR A 30 -9.93 10.34 4.83
N GLU A 31 -8.83 10.93 4.39
CA GLU A 31 -8.47 12.31 4.73
C GLU A 31 -8.02 13.10 3.50
N ALA A 32 -8.50 14.33 3.44
CA ALA A 32 -8.08 15.37 2.52
C ALA A 32 -7.91 16.69 3.30
N LEU A 33 -7.41 17.72 2.64
CA LEU A 33 -7.17 19.01 3.28
C LEU A 33 -8.47 19.57 3.89
N PHE A 34 -8.53 19.63 5.22
CA PHE A 34 -9.69 20.04 6.04
C PHE A 34 -10.91 19.11 6.00
N SER A 35 -10.79 17.86 5.55
CA SER A 35 -11.89 16.89 5.62
C SER A 35 -11.41 15.50 5.97
N GLY A 36 -12.08 14.87 6.94
CA GLY A 36 -11.87 13.49 7.36
C GLY A 36 -13.20 12.76 7.40
N ASN A 37 -13.25 11.54 6.85
CA ASN A 37 -14.46 10.71 6.84
C ASN A 37 -14.12 9.30 7.31
N LEU A 38 -14.90 8.81 8.29
CA LEU A 38 -14.94 7.40 8.63
C LEU A 38 -16.04 6.73 7.80
N LEU A 39 -15.65 5.74 7.00
CA LEU A 39 -16.53 4.94 6.16
C LEU A 39 -16.80 3.61 6.87
N ASP A 40 -18.06 3.33 7.13
CA ASP A 40 -18.58 2.10 7.75
C ASP A 40 -19.54 1.34 6.83
N ASP A 41 -20.06 1.99 5.78
CA ASP A 41 -20.80 1.32 4.70
C ASP A 41 -19.91 0.27 3.99
N PRO A 42 -20.30 -1.01 3.98
CA PRO A 42 -19.47 -2.08 3.43
C PRO A 42 -19.10 -1.91 1.95
N ALA A 43 -19.96 -1.30 1.14
CA ALA A 43 -19.68 -1.05 -0.27
C ALA A 43 -18.62 0.05 -0.44
N LEU A 44 -18.67 1.10 0.39
CA LEU A 44 -17.65 2.16 0.42
C LEU A 44 -16.31 1.64 0.95
N VAL A 45 -16.32 0.84 2.02
CA VAL A 45 -15.10 0.19 2.56
C VAL A 45 -14.45 -0.70 1.50
N LYS A 46 -15.22 -1.54 0.82
CA LYS A 46 -14.71 -2.40 -0.27
C LYS A 46 -14.12 -1.59 -1.43
N ARG A 47 -14.71 -0.44 -1.76
CA ARG A 47 -14.18 0.46 -2.78
C ARG A 47 -12.86 1.10 -2.34
N ALA A 48 -12.76 1.53 -1.08
CA ALA A 48 -11.51 2.05 -0.52
C ALA A 48 -10.39 1.00 -0.53
N GLN A 49 -10.73 -0.25 -0.18
CA GLN A 49 -9.81 -1.38 -0.26
C GLN A 49 -9.30 -1.60 -1.69
N ALA A 50 -10.19 -1.62 -2.69
CA ALA A 50 -9.80 -1.80 -4.08
C ALA A 50 -8.86 -0.69 -4.59
N ALA A 51 -9.12 0.56 -4.21
CA ALA A 51 -8.22 1.68 -4.53
C ALA A 51 -6.84 1.51 -3.87
N TYR A 52 -6.81 1.09 -2.60
CA TYR A 52 -5.58 0.78 -1.88
C TYR A 52 -4.79 -0.37 -2.53
N ASP A 53 -5.47 -1.44 -2.95
CA ASP A 53 -4.82 -2.60 -3.59
C ASP A 53 -4.19 -2.22 -4.94
N LEU A 54 -4.86 -1.38 -5.73
CA LEU A 54 -4.30 -0.84 -6.97
C LEU A 54 -3.06 0.02 -6.70
N LEU A 55 -3.11 0.88 -5.68
CA LEU A 55 -1.96 1.70 -5.28
C LEU A 55 -0.78 0.81 -4.83
N ARG A 56 -1.06 -0.26 -4.09
CA ARG A 56 -0.07 -1.23 -3.65
C ARG A 56 0.54 -1.98 -4.83
N ALA A 57 -0.26 -2.38 -5.82
CA ALA A 57 0.22 -3.05 -7.02
C ALA A 57 1.08 -2.12 -7.89
N ALA A 58 0.76 -0.82 -7.94
CA ALA A 58 1.54 0.18 -8.67
C ALA A 58 2.82 0.62 -7.93
N ALA A 59 3.00 0.26 -6.66
CA ALA A 59 4.14 0.68 -5.87
C ALA A 59 5.48 0.14 -6.38
N LEU A 60 5.49 -1.05 -7.00
CA LEU A 60 6.66 -1.57 -7.68
C LEU A 60 6.20 -2.58 -8.73
N SER A 61 6.76 -2.54 -9.94
CA SER A 61 6.42 -3.57 -10.94
C SER A 61 6.85 -4.95 -10.44
N PRO A 62 6.20 -6.04 -10.91
CA PRO A 62 6.61 -7.39 -10.56
C PRO A 62 8.10 -7.67 -10.87
N GLU A 63 8.61 -7.17 -11.99
CA GLU A 63 10.00 -7.34 -12.43
C GLU A 63 10.98 -6.58 -11.53
N ALA A 64 10.64 -5.34 -11.18
CA ALA A 64 11.45 -4.53 -10.27
C ALA A 64 11.44 -5.12 -8.85
N SER A 65 10.30 -5.64 -8.40
CA SER A 65 10.17 -6.36 -7.13
C SER A 65 11.02 -7.63 -7.11
N LEU A 66 10.99 -8.43 -8.18
CA LEU A 66 11.79 -9.64 -8.30
C LEU A 66 13.29 -9.33 -8.29
N THR A 67 13.70 -8.28 -9.01
CA THR A 67 15.10 -7.83 -9.04
C THR A 67 15.57 -7.40 -7.64
N LEU A 68 14.76 -6.62 -6.93
CA LEU A 68 15.04 -6.19 -5.56
C LEU A 68 15.18 -7.38 -4.60
N LEU A 69 14.23 -8.33 -4.65
CA LEU A 69 14.25 -9.51 -3.80
C LEU A 69 15.48 -10.40 -4.06
N LYS A 70 15.89 -10.56 -5.32
CA LYS A 70 17.10 -11.32 -5.68
C LYS A 70 18.38 -10.66 -5.14
N SER A 71 18.49 -9.34 -5.24
CA SER A 71 19.63 -8.59 -4.69
C SER A 71 19.72 -8.77 -3.18
N ALA A 72 18.61 -8.51 -2.47
CA ALA A 72 18.55 -8.65 -1.02
C ALA A 72 18.89 -10.08 -0.55
N ALA A 73 18.43 -11.11 -1.27
CA ALA A 73 18.76 -12.49 -0.94
C ALA A 73 20.26 -12.82 -1.15
N GLU A 74 20.91 -12.23 -2.15
CA GLU A 74 22.34 -12.40 -2.39
C GLU A 74 23.18 -11.67 -1.34
N GLU A 75 22.84 -10.43 -1.01
CA GLU A 75 23.46 -9.65 0.06
C GLU A 75 23.39 -10.38 1.40
N TYR A 76 22.22 -10.95 1.73
CA TYR A 76 22.05 -11.72 2.96
C TYR A 76 22.96 -12.96 3.00
N ARG A 77 23.09 -13.71 1.89
CA ARG A 77 24.01 -14.86 1.80
C ARG A 77 25.46 -14.46 2.00
N GLN A 78 25.88 -13.36 1.37
CA GLN A 78 27.26 -12.86 1.48
C GLN A 78 27.58 -12.42 2.91
N CYS A 79 26.67 -11.69 3.57
CA CYS A 79 26.80 -11.33 4.98
C CYS A 79 26.87 -12.57 5.89
N ALA A 80 26.00 -13.56 5.68
CA ALA A 80 25.98 -14.78 6.48
C ALA A 80 27.24 -15.65 6.29
N SER A 81 27.87 -15.61 5.11
CA SER A 81 29.10 -16.37 4.82
C SER A 81 30.39 -15.74 5.37
N THR A 82 30.33 -14.47 5.79
CA THR A 82 31.50 -13.72 6.30
C THR A 82 31.58 -13.77 7.85
N THR A 83 30.64 -14.43 8.52
CA THR A 83 30.63 -14.68 9.98
C THR A 83 31.00 -16.13 10.25
#